data_AF-A0A0C2ZG25-F1
#
_entry.id   AF-A0A0C2ZG25-F1
#
_cell.length_a   1.000
_cell.length_b   1.000
_cell.length_c   1.000
_cell.angle_alpha   90.00
_cell.angle_beta   90.00
_cell.angle_gamma   90.00
#
_symmetry.space_group_name_H-M   'P 1'
#
loop_
_entity.id
_entity.type
_entity.pdbx_description
1 polymer ?
#
loop_
_entity_poly.entity_id
_entity_poly.type
_entity_poly.pdbx_seq_one_letter_code
_entity_poly.pdbx_strand_id
1 'polypeptide(L)'
;MVLTVLASQANEKLLVAITAQQRPTYLSQKTTHQQCQPSSSKRPASPITDHSESLHKRSKSFHTQEKTYSENDPLPACAVCLSCEMHSVPVIECNASTTWDHKHDVFVKQINKTLVVKSTGQRLCSQWQCKDGCSDKHAHAHLCSSCRSAAHGAQNCP
;
A
#
# COMPACT_ATOMS: atom_id res chain seq x y z
N MET A 1 20.28 -34.22 44.74
CA MET A 1 20.13 -33.19 45.78
C MET A 1 20.96 -31.98 45.38
N VAL A 2 20.26 -30.96 44.89
CA VAL A 2 20.43 -29.53 45.18
C VAL A 2 21.85 -28.95 45.15
N LEU A 3 22.14 -28.13 44.13
CA LEU A 3 22.87 -26.86 44.22
C LEU A 3 22.75 -26.18 42.83
N THR A 4 21.67 -25.45 42.58
CA THR A 4 21.56 -23.98 42.69
C THR A 4 21.68 -23.31 41.32
N VAL A 5 20.50 -23.01 40.79
CA VAL A 5 20.23 -21.92 39.84
C VAL A 5 20.89 -20.63 40.34
N LEU A 6 21.57 -19.89 39.45
CA LEU A 6 21.60 -18.41 39.35
C LEU A 6 22.81 -17.96 38.53
N ALA A 7 22.60 -17.62 37.25
CA ALA A 7 23.40 -16.62 36.52
C ALA A 7 22.68 -16.19 35.23
N SER A 8 21.44 -15.71 35.39
CA SER A 8 20.89 -14.72 34.45
C SER A 8 21.41 -13.36 34.89
N GLN A 9 21.67 -12.45 33.93
CA GLN A 9 21.94 -11.01 34.11
C GLN A 9 23.40 -10.57 33.85
N ALA A 10 23.77 -10.50 32.56
CA ALA A 10 24.60 -9.42 32.03
C ALA A 10 24.73 -9.62 30.51
N ASN A 11 23.94 -8.89 29.71
CA ASN A 11 24.34 -8.40 28.38
C ASN A 11 23.29 -7.47 27.73
N GLU A 12 22.63 -6.62 28.54
CA GLU A 12 21.69 -5.58 28.05
C GLU A 12 22.26 -4.16 28.13
N LYS A 13 23.53 -3.96 27.76
CA LYS A 13 24.13 -2.60 27.74
C LYS A 13 25.02 -2.28 26.53
N LEU A 14 24.94 -3.05 25.43
CA LEU A 14 25.75 -2.77 24.23
C LEU A 14 24.91 -2.56 22.95
N LEU A 15 23.78 -1.85 23.04
CA LEU A 15 22.94 -1.51 21.88
C LEU A 15 22.35 -0.08 21.91
N VAL A 16 22.98 0.85 22.65
CA VAL A 16 22.53 2.26 22.75
C VAL A 16 23.63 3.26 22.34
N ALA A 17 24.45 2.92 21.34
CA ALA A 17 25.51 3.82 20.87
C ALA A 17 25.76 3.79 19.35
N ILE A 18 24.73 3.51 18.54
CA ILE A 18 24.81 3.69 17.07
C ILE A 18 23.61 4.50 16.58
N THR A 19 23.40 5.67 17.19
CA THR A 19 22.50 6.71 16.68
C THR A 19 23.23 8.03 16.63
N ALA A 20 24.36 8.07 15.93
CA ALA A 20 24.97 9.33 15.54
C ALA A 20 25.59 9.19 14.15
N GLN A 21 25.11 10.05 13.25
CA GLN A 21 25.73 10.43 11.99
C GLN A 21 25.63 9.43 10.83
N GLN A 22 24.49 9.45 10.13
CA GLN A 22 24.53 9.68 8.68
C GLN A 22 23.39 10.61 8.32
N ARG A 23 23.72 11.88 8.04
CA ARG A 23 22.83 12.90 7.49
C ARG A 23 22.93 12.76 5.98
N PRO A 24 21.94 12.23 5.24
CA PRO A 24 21.98 12.28 3.79
C PRO A 24 21.82 13.75 3.39
N THR A 25 22.83 14.30 2.72
CA THR A 25 22.70 15.54 1.95
C THR A 25 21.69 15.29 0.84
N TYR A 26 20.45 15.71 1.08
CA TYR A 26 19.40 15.78 0.07
C TYR A 26 19.82 16.82 -0.98
N LEU A 27 20.15 16.34 -2.17
CA LEU A 27 20.28 17.18 -3.35
C LEU A 27 18.87 17.65 -3.74
N SER A 28 18.61 18.94 -3.54
CA SER A 28 17.34 19.59 -3.88
C SER A 28 17.13 19.54 -5.40
N GLN A 29 16.25 18.64 -5.86
CA GLN A 29 15.77 18.66 -7.24
C GLN A 29 14.70 19.76 -7.34
N LYS A 30 15.03 20.77 -8.14
CA LYS A 30 14.17 21.90 -8.50
C LYS A 30 12.93 21.38 -9.21
N THR A 31 11.80 21.31 -8.50
CA THR A 31 10.49 21.01 -9.06
C THR A 31 10.00 22.21 -9.87
N THR A 32 9.99 22.06 -11.19
CA THR A 32 9.31 22.98 -12.09
C THR A 32 7.80 22.82 -11.89
N HIS A 33 7.20 23.79 -11.22
CA HIS A 33 5.77 23.89 -10.97
C HIS A 33 5.02 24.07 -12.30
N GLN A 34 4.56 22.97 -12.91
CA GLN A 34 3.68 23.02 -14.07
C GLN A 34 2.26 23.31 -13.58
N GLN A 35 1.89 24.58 -13.69
CA GLN A 35 0.62 25.14 -13.28
C GLN A 35 -0.51 24.61 -14.18
N CYS A 36 -1.30 23.65 -13.66
CA CYS A 36 -2.56 23.25 -14.27
C CYS A 36 -3.57 24.41 -14.17
N GLN A 37 -4.00 24.93 -15.32
CA GLN A 37 -5.04 25.94 -15.43
C GLN A 37 -6.40 25.35 -14.98
N PRO A 38 -7.23 26.10 -14.23
CA PRO A 38 -8.59 25.69 -13.94
C PRO A 38 -9.48 25.94 -15.16
N SER A 39 -9.98 24.86 -15.76
CA SER A 39 -11.00 24.94 -16.81
C SER A 39 -12.34 25.30 -16.18
N SER A 40 -12.75 26.56 -16.31
CA SER A 40 -14.04 27.07 -15.84
C SER A 40 -15.15 26.63 -16.78
N SER A 41 -15.78 25.48 -16.49
CA SER A 41 -17.05 25.11 -17.11
C SER A 41 -18.21 25.63 -16.26
N LYS A 42 -18.74 26.79 -16.67
CA LYS A 42 -20.04 27.33 -16.21
C LYS A 42 -21.16 26.57 -16.92
N ARG A 43 -22.14 26.03 -16.16
CA ARG A 43 -23.57 25.91 -16.54
C ARG A 43 -24.44 25.31 -15.41
N PRO A 44 -25.78 25.48 -15.45
CA PRO A 44 -26.57 26.20 -14.44
C PRO A 44 -27.31 25.30 -13.44
N ALA A 45 -27.93 25.95 -12.45
CA ALA A 45 -28.68 25.37 -11.35
C ALA A 45 -30.12 24.91 -11.68
N SER A 46 -30.55 23.90 -10.91
CA SER A 46 -31.93 23.53 -10.48
C SER A 46 -32.79 22.72 -11.49
N PRO A 47 -33.63 21.75 -11.03
CA PRO A 47 -34.67 21.93 -10.01
C PRO A 47 -34.69 20.91 -8.84
N ILE A 48 -35.30 21.38 -7.75
CA ILE A 48 -35.72 20.62 -6.57
C ILE A 48 -36.80 19.62 -6.99
N THR A 49 -36.67 18.37 -6.55
CA THR A 49 -37.75 17.38 -6.62
C THR A 49 -37.87 16.72 -5.25
N ASP A 50 -38.84 17.19 -4.47
CA ASP A 50 -39.48 16.40 -3.43
C ASP A 50 -40.07 15.14 -4.07
N HIS A 51 -39.81 13.96 -3.52
CA HIS A 51 -40.84 12.93 -3.32
C HIS A 51 -40.28 11.66 -2.65
N SER A 52 -40.97 11.30 -1.57
CA SER A 52 -41.30 9.95 -1.12
C SER A 52 -40.18 9.11 -0.49
N GLU A 53 -40.17 9.16 0.83
CA GLU A 53 -39.68 8.08 1.69
C GLU A 53 -40.34 6.75 1.28
N SER A 54 -39.51 5.81 0.83
CA SER A 54 -39.85 4.39 0.81
C SER A 54 -38.71 3.64 1.50
N LEU A 55 -38.96 3.28 2.76
CA LEU A 55 -38.11 2.42 3.56
C LEU A 55 -38.18 0.99 3.00
N HIS A 56 -37.35 0.68 2.02
CA HIS A 56 -37.01 -0.69 1.68
C HIS A 56 -35.65 -1.02 2.25
N LYS A 57 -35.65 -1.66 3.44
CA LYS A 57 -34.52 -2.40 3.99
C LYS A 57 -34.17 -3.54 3.02
N ARG A 58 -33.38 -3.21 1.99
CA ARG A 58 -32.78 -4.21 1.11
C ARG A 58 -31.57 -4.76 1.85
N SER A 59 -31.74 -5.90 2.50
CA SER A 59 -30.64 -6.71 3.02
C SER A 59 -29.65 -6.97 1.89
N LYS A 60 -28.53 -6.26 1.89
CA LYS A 60 -27.41 -6.49 0.98
C LYS A 60 -26.76 -7.81 1.40
N SER A 61 -27.13 -8.88 0.73
CA SER A 61 -26.38 -10.14 0.74
C SER A 61 -24.96 -9.85 0.24
N PHE A 62 -23.97 -10.12 1.07
CA PHE A 62 -22.57 -10.09 0.66
C PHE A 62 -22.30 -11.35 -0.16
N HIS A 63 -22.57 -11.29 -1.46
CA HIS A 63 -22.02 -12.29 -2.39
C HIS A 63 -20.51 -12.05 -2.49
N THR A 64 -19.73 -12.92 -1.88
CA THR A 64 -18.32 -13.10 -2.22
C THR A 64 -18.29 -13.57 -3.68
N GLN A 65 -18.05 -12.65 -4.62
CA GLN A 65 -17.86 -13.01 -6.02
C GLN A 65 -16.56 -13.81 -6.12
N GLU A 66 -16.68 -15.11 -6.34
CA GLU A 66 -15.58 -15.92 -6.85
C GLU A 66 -15.26 -15.42 -8.26
N LYS A 67 -14.26 -14.52 -8.34
CA LYS A 67 -13.82 -13.97 -9.61
C LYS A 67 -13.18 -15.10 -10.41
N THR A 68 -13.89 -15.57 -11.43
CA THR A 68 -13.37 -16.52 -12.42
C THR A 68 -12.33 -15.75 -13.23
N TYR A 69 -11.05 -15.93 -12.90
CA TYR A 69 -9.97 -15.40 -13.71
C TYR A 69 -9.97 -16.16 -15.04
N SER A 70 -10.10 -15.46 -16.16
CA SER A 70 -9.88 -16.07 -17.47
C SER A 70 -8.41 -16.48 -17.54
N GLU A 71 -8.11 -17.64 -18.10
CA GLU A 71 -6.74 -18.18 -18.21
C GLU A 71 -5.78 -17.22 -18.97
N ASN A 72 -6.33 -16.23 -19.66
CA ASN A 72 -5.60 -15.22 -20.44
C ASN A 72 -5.42 -13.87 -19.73
N ASP A 73 -6.01 -13.65 -18.55
CA ASP A 73 -5.84 -12.39 -17.83
C ASP A 73 -4.51 -12.40 -17.05
N PRO A 74 -3.68 -11.34 -17.19
CA PRO A 74 -2.45 -11.25 -16.42
C PRO A 74 -2.76 -11.24 -14.93
N LEU A 75 -2.08 -12.12 -14.18
CA LEU A 75 -2.23 -12.22 -12.74
C LEU A 75 -1.91 -10.87 -12.08
N PRO A 76 -2.64 -10.49 -11.02
CA PRO A 76 -2.34 -9.27 -10.31
C PRO A 76 -0.95 -9.38 -9.65
N ALA A 77 -0.11 -8.38 -9.87
CA ALA A 77 1.19 -8.28 -9.23
C ALA A 77 0.99 -8.14 -7.73
N CYS A 78 1.76 -8.90 -6.94
CA CYS A 78 1.71 -8.76 -5.50
C CYS A 78 2.34 -7.42 -5.07
N ALA A 79 1.58 -6.58 -4.38
CA ALA A 79 2.08 -5.29 -3.90
C ALA A 79 3.25 -5.40 -2.89
N VAL A 80 3.47 -6.58 -2.29
CA VAL A 80 4.54 -6.80 -1.30
C VAL A 80 5.83 -7.30 -1.97
N CYS A 81 5.82 -8.48 -2.59
CA CYS A 81 7.01 -9.09 -3.21
C CYS A 81 7.23 -8.70 -4.68
N LEU A 82 6.26 -8.01 -5.30
CA LEU A 82 6.29 -7.56 -6.69
C LEU A 82 6.29 -8.67 -7.75
N SER A 83 6.05 -9.93 -7.36
CA SER A 83 5.92 -10.99 -8.36
C SER A 83 4.55 -10.96 -9.04
N CYS A 84 4.57 -11.22 -10.35
CA CYS A 84 3.41 -11.47 -11.20
C CYS A 84 3.08 -12.97 -11.31
N GLU A 85 3.87 -13.84 -10.67
CA GLU A 85 3.60 -15.27 -10.60
C GLU A 85 2.63 -15.57 -9.45
N MET A 86 1.88 -16.66 -9.61
CA MET A 86 0.93 -17.12 -8.61
C MET A 86 1.65 -17.50 -7.32
N HIS A 87 1.50 -16.68 -6.28
CA HIS A 87 1.90 -17.06 -4.93
C HIS A 87 0.89 -18.06 -4.36
N SER A 88 1.36 -19.06 -3.61
CA SER A 88 0.49 -20.03 -2.92
C SER A 88 -0.41 -19.37 -1.87
N VAL A 89 -0.08 -18.15 -1.45
CA VAL A 89 -0.86 -17.32 -0.53
C VAL A 89 -1.58 -16.20 -1.31
N PRO A 90 -2.80 -15.83 -0.91
CA PRO A 90 -3.47 -14.66 -1.48
C PRO A 90 -2.55 -13.42 -1.40
N VAL A 91 -2.60 -12.55 -2.42
CA VAL A 91 -1.82 -11.28 -2.44
C VAL A 91 -2.03 -10.47 -1.16
N ILE A 92 -3.23 -10.58 -0.57
CA ILE A 92 -3.63 -9.93 0.69
C ILE A 92 -3.03 -10.56 1.96
N GLU A 93 -2.21 -11.59 1.86
CA GLU A 93 -1.56 -12.29 2.98
C GLU A 93 -0.05 -12.47 2.75
N CYS A 94 0.51 -11.82 1.73
CA CYS A 94 1.93 -11.94 1.42
C CYS A 94 2.80 -11.35 2.54
N ASN A 95 3.68 -12.17 3.10
CA ASN A 95 4.62 -11.83 4.17
C ASN A 95 6.09 -11.86 3.72
N ALA A 96 6.34 -11.79 2.42
CA ALA A 96 7.70 -11.84 1.87
C ALA A 96 8.61 -10.75 2.44
N SER A 97 9.85 -11.11 2.77
CA SER A 97 10.86 -10.17 3.25
C SER A 97 11.63 -9.52 2.10
N THR A 98 11.79 -10.23 0.98
CA THR A 98 12.49 -9.80 -0.24
C THR A 98 11.57 -9.77 -1.46
N THR A 99 11.98 -9.04 -2.49
CA THR A 99 11.37 -9.10 -3.83
C THR A 99 11.44 -10.51 -4.40
N TRP A 100 10.63 -10.76 -5.43
CA TRP A 100 10.54 -12.07 -6.08
C TRP A 100 11.86 -12.58 -6.67
N ASP A 101 12.77 -11.68 -7.04
CA ASP A 101 14.10 -12.00 -7.55
C ASP A 101 15.15 -12.16 -6.43
N HIS A 102 14.74 -12.03 -5.16
CA HIS A 102 15.58 -12.07 -3.97
C HIS A 102 16.74 -11.06 -3.95
N LYS A 103 16.72 -10.02 -4.79
CA LYS A 103 17.80 -9.04 -4.87
C LYS A 103 17.62 -7.87 -3.91
N HIS A 104 16.38 -7.57 -3.55
CA HIS A 104 16.04 -6.38 -2.77
C HIS A 104 15.12 -6.72 -1.61
N ASP A 105 15.27 -6.02 -0.50
CA ASP A 105 14.27 -6.05 0.57
C ASP A 105 12.96 -5.43 0.08
N VAL A 106 11.82 -6.02 0.46
CA VAL A 106 10.52 -5.41 0.09
C VAL A 106 10.38 -4.04 0.75
N PHE A 107 9.90 -3.06 -0.01
CA PHE A 107 9.72 -1.69 0.45
C PHE A 107 8.55 -1.55 1.44
N VAL A 108 7.50 -2.35 1.23
CA VAL A 108 6.29 -2.36 2.05
C VAL A 108 6.15 -3.69 2.77
N LYS A 109 5.52 -3.66 3.94
CA LYS A 109 5.04 -4.85 4.63
C LYS A 109 3.53 -4.74 4.81
N GLN A 110 2.89 -5.88 4.99
CA GLN A 110 1.47 -5.90 5.32
C GLN A 110 1.28 -6.01 6.83
N ILE A 111 0.43 -5.16 7.40
CA ILE A 111 0.00 -5.21 8.80
C ILE A 111 -1.52 -5.08 8.83
N ASN A 112 -2.22 -6.07 9.39
CA ASN A 112 -3.68 -6.08 9.49
C ASN A 112 -4.36 -5.75 8.15
N LYS A 113 -3.94 -6.44 7.07
CA LYS A 113 -4.41 -6.24 5.68
C LYS A 113 -4.14 -4.85 5.09
N THR A 114 -3.34 -4.02 5.76
CA THR A 114 -2.94 -2.68 5.29
C THR A 114 -1.49 -2.72 4.81
N LEU A 115 -1.21 -2.09 3.67
CA LEU A 115 0.15 -1.91 3.18
C LEU A 115 0.83 -0.76 3.92
N VAL A 116 2.01 -1.02 4.47
CA VAL A 116 2.76 -0.07 5.30
C VAL A 116 4.20 -0.01 4.81
N VAL A 117 4.70 1.18 4.52
CA VAL A 117 6.10 1.43 4.17
C VAL A 117 6.99 1.08 5.37
N LYS A 118 7.99 0.22 5.18
CA LYS A 118 8.84 -0.26 6.30
C LYS A 118 9.60 0.87 6.99
N SER A 119 10.13 1.84 6.23
CA SER A 119 10.99 2.90 6.75
C SER A 119 10.22 4.02 7.46
N THR A 120 9.05 4.39 6.94
CA THR A 120 8.29 5.56 7.44
C THR A 120 7.06 5.17 8.26
N GLY A 121 6.58 3.92 8.16
CA GLY A 121 5.30 3.52 8.72
C GLY A 121 4.08 4.08 7.98
N GLN A 122 4.29 4.77 6.85
CA GLN A 122 3.21 5.35 6.06
C GLN A 122 2.32 4.26 5.47
N ARG A 123 1.00 4.45 5.57
CA ARG A 123 0.02 3.55 4.95
C ARG A 123 -0.12 3.86 3.46
N LEU A 124 -0.11 2.82 2.64
CA LEU A 124 -0.40 2.93 1.22
C LEU A 124 -1.83 2.46 0.93
N CYS A 125 -2.42 3.05 -0.10
CA CYS A 125 -3.71 2.59 -0.60
C CYS A 125 -3.53 1.27 -1.35
N SER A 126 -4.24 0.23 -0.92
CA SER A 126 -4.24 -1.08 -1.58
C SER A 126 -4.94 -1.04 -2.93
N GLN A 127 -6.06 -0.32 -3.05
CA GLN A 127 -6.76 -0.11 -4.33
C GLN A 127 -5.86 0.58 -5.35
N TRP A 128 -5.04 1.53 -4.90
CA TRP A 128 -4.08 2.19 -5.79
C TRP A 128 -3.07 1.22 -6.39
N GLN A 129 -2.69 0.15 -5.68
CA GLN A 129 -1.75 -0.85 -6.20
C GLN A 129 -2.38 -1.80 -7.23
N CYS A 130 -3.71 -1.87 -7.27
CA CYS A 130 -4.45 -2.72 -8.21
C CYS A 130 -4.52 -2.11 -9.62
N LYS A 131 -4.87 -2.94 -10.60
CA LYS A 131 -5.05 -2.54 -12.01
C LYS A 131 -6.00 -1.35 -12.18
N ASP A 132 -7.11 -1.38 -11.45
CA ASP A 132 -8.19 -0.38 -11.54
C ASP A 132 -7.81 0.95 -10.88
N GLY A 133 -6.75 0.97 -10.07
CA GLY A 133 -6.33 2.12 -9.29
C GLY A 133 -7.33 2.52 -8.20
N CYS A 134 -7.21 3.76 -7.74
CA CYS A 134 -8.08 4.32 -6.69
C CYS A 134 -8.58 5.71 -7.09
N SER A 135 -9.89 5.94 -7.00
CA SER A 135 -10.55 7.22 -7.30
C SER A 135 -10.74 8.13 -6.08
N ASP A 136 -10.42 7.65 -4.88
CA ASP A 136 -10.60 8.39 -3.65
C ASP A 136 -9.57 9.51 -3.49
N LYS A 137 -9.94 10.53 -2.71
CA LYS A 137 -9.13 11.73 -2.46
C LYS A 137 -8.08 11.49 -1.35
N HIS A 138 -7.10 10.64 -1.61
CA HIS A 138 -5.96 10.42 -0.70
C HIS A 138 -4.63 10.25 -1.42
N ALA A 139 -4.29 11.20 -2.30
CA ALA A 139 -3.06 11.17 -3.12
C ALA A 139 -1.76 10.93 -2.33
N HIS A 140 -1.69 11.32 -1.05
CA HIS A 140 -0.52 11.07 -0.22
C HIS A 140 -0.27 9.57 0.05
N ALA A 141 -1.27 8.70 -0.08
CA ALA A 141 -1.15 7.25 0.06
C ALA A 141 -1.07 6.54 -1.30
N HIS A 142 -1.11 7.29 -2.41
CA HIS A 142 -0.96 6.80 -3.78
C HIS A 142 0.52 6.78 -4.15
N LEU A 143 1.27 5.86 -3.55
CA LEU A 143 2.66 5.60 -3.92
C LEU A 143 2.79 4.16 -4.39
N CYS A 144 3.44 3.96 -5.52
CA CYS A 144 3.78 2.64 -6.04
C CYS A 144 4.68 1.90 -5.04
N SER A 145 4.32 0.66 -4.67
CA SER A 145 5.12 -0.10 -3.70
C SER A 145 6.48 -0.57 -4.23
N SER A 146 6.69 -0.61 -5.56
CA SER A 146 7.97 -0.98 -6.16
C SER A 146 8.92 0.22 -6.33
N CYS A 147 8.48 1.27 -7.02
CA CYS A 147 9.32 2.38 -7.45
C CYS A 147 9.04 3.70 -6.71
N ARG A 148 8.05 3.73 -5.82
CA ARG A 148 7.62 4.91 -5.04
C ARG A 148 7.05 6.07 -5.86
N SER A 149 6.77 5.85 -7.15
CA SER A 149 6.10 6.84 -7.99
C SER A 149 4.65 7.03 -7.57
N ALA A 150 4.16 8.28 -7.61
CA ALA A 150 2.73 8.57 -7.40
C ALA A 150 1.91 8.52 -8.71
N ALA A 151 2.55 8.24 -9.84
CA ALA A 151 1.89 8.24 -11.14
C ALA A 151 1.12 6.94 -11.43
N HIS A 152 1.47 5.84 -10.76
CA HIS A 152 0.87 4.52 -10.96
C HIS A 152 0.91 3.68 -9.68
N GLY A 153 0.15 2.57 -9.69
CA GLY A 153 0.23 1.50 -8.70
C GLY A 153 1.16 0.36 -9.13
N ALA A 154 1.50 -0.54 -8.20
CA ALA A 154 2.38 -1.68 -8.45
C ALA A 154 2.02 -2.50 -9.69
N GLN A 155 0.74 -2.71 -9.98
CA GLN A 155 0.29 -3.44 -11.16
C GLN A 155 0.77 -2.86 -12.49
N ASN A 156 0.94 -1.54 -12.55
CA ASN A 156 1.31 -0.79 -13.75
C ASN A 156 2.74 -0.25 -13.66
N CYS A 157 3.56 -0.83 -12.77
CA CYS A 157 4.96 -0.44 -12.68
C CYS A 157 5.73 -0.99 -13.89
N PRO A 158 6.53 -0.15 -14.59
CA PRO A 158 7.39 -0.59 -15.68
C PRO A 158 8.55 -1.46 -15.21
#